data_AF-A0ABD3FSH5-F1
#
_entry.id   AF-A0ABD3FSH5-F1
#
_cell.length_a   1.000
_cell.length_b   1.000
_cell.length_c   1.000
_cell.angle_alpha   90.00
_cell.angle_beta   90.00
_cell.angle_gamma   90.00
#
_symmetry.space_group_name_H-M   'P 1'
#
loop_
_entity.id
_entity.type
_entity.pdbx_description
1 polymer ?
#
loop_
_entity_poly.entity_id
_entity_poly.type
_entity_poly.pdbx_seq_one_letter_code
_entity_poly.pdbx_strand_id
1 'polypeptide(L)'
;MERLCQRFSVGIAADPNPIRHNEHFEHLCIINEDVFALILSFLSNQTLTKLHAITGDIYPNCEPYLASFCCECGNDNPKVFDGVCRHCQSKTDGYTSFVEKEVATTVYGLKIRDLAGIPTYPHNGHQDAILYHRVDLENYLMAKFGSKLGWLRDIARRNVVERTIERIQQLEHEERRVFMESLTPGFAIYAQLISMLETNKSLLWPSSQRFAALLRALKSRGLQLRPGSKLCEQFIVAGNGDIENIVDTMEEMRFLNGCTDYLRRCQRKTEAKRGDRDEVKMELCISYLESPKGFKLPRKWENCRSRFEEVRRAGGIPQREMRYIYSE
;
A
#
# COMPACT_ATOMS: atom_id res chain seq x y z
N MET A 1 -48.27 10.26 -23.77
CA MET A 1 -47.85 8.87 -23.51
C MET A 1 -48.93 8.24 -22.66
N GLU A 2 -49.84 7.51 -23.31
CA GLU A 2 -50.92 6.76 -22.66
C GLU A 2 -50.38 5.47 -22.01
N ARG A 3 -51.04 5.06 -20.92
CA ARG A 3 -50.91 3.82 -20.13
C ARG A 3 -50.03 3.87 -18.89
N LEU A 4 -50.62 4.31 -17.77
CA LEU A 4 -50.30 3.80 -16.42
C LEU A 4 -51.60 3.67 -15.60
N CYS A 5 -52.49 2.78 -16.04
CA CYS A 5 -53.60 2.29 -15.22
C CYS A 5 -53.63 0.76 -15.30
N GLN A 6 -52.59 0.12 -14.77
CA GLN A 6 -52.65 -1.27 -14.34
C GLN A 6 -51.97 -1.33 -12.97
N ARG A 7 -52.77 -1.33 -11.90
CA ARG A 7 -52.29 -1.70 -10.56
C ARG A 7 -52.82 -3.09 -10.21
N PHE A 8 -51.86 -3.90 -9.76
CA PHE A 8 -51.99 -5.27 -9.30
C PHE A 8 -52.63 -5.32 -7.90
N SER A 9 -53.50 -6.31 -7.70
CA SER A 9 -53.95 -6.72 -6.37
C SER A 9 -52.81 -7.45 -5.65
N VAL A 10 -52.37 -6.94 -4.50
CA VAL A 10 -51.44 -7.66 -3.61
C VAL A 10 -52.28 -8.65 -2.80
N GLY A 11 -52.17 -9.94 -3.13
CA GLY A 11 -52.78 -11.01 -2.36
C GLY A 11 -51.98 -11.31 -1.10
N ILE A 12 -52.62 -11.18 0.06
CA ILE A 12 -52.18 -11.84 1.30
C ILE A 12 -53.09 -13.05 1.50
N ALA A 13 -52.49 -14.23 1.62
CA ALA A 13 -53.21 -15.49 1.76
C ALA A 13 -53.63 -15.76 3.22
N ALA A 14 -54.86 -16.30 3.31
CA ALA A 14 -55.43 -17.21 4.31
C ALA A 14 -56.06 -16.65 5.61
N ASP A 15 -57.40 -16.60 5.62
CA ASP A 15 -58.26 -17.09 6.72
C ASP A 15 -59.65 -17.47 6.15
N PRO A 16 -60.22 -18.68 6.40
CA PRO A 16 -61.50 -19.09 5.85
C PRO A 16 -62.63 -18.79 6.85
N ASN A 17 -63.01 -17.52 6.99
CA ASN A 17 -64.28 -17.16 7.61
C ASN A 17 -64.77 -15.79 7.09
N PRO A 18 -65.97 -15.68 6.48
CA PRO A 18 -66.37 -14.47 5.78
C PRO A 18 -67.03 -13.49 6.76
N ILE A 19 -66.21 -12.82 7.58
CA ILE A 19 -66.65 -11.57 8.20
C ILE A 19 -66.53 -10.50 7.12
N ARG A 20 -67.67 -10.00 6.64
CA ARG A 20 -67.76 -8.88 5.71
C ARG A 20 -67.15 -7.63 6.36
N HIS A 21 -65.85 -7.49 6.30
CA HIS A 21 -65.19 -6.20 6.43
C HIS A 21 -65.31 -5.52 5.07
N ASN A 22 -66.11 -4.47 5.05
CA ASN A 22 -66.22 -3.54 3.95
C ASN A 22 -64.89 -2.78 3.85
N GLU A 23 -63.86 -3.42 3.30
CA GLU A 23 -62.59 -2.79 2.97
C GLU A 23 -62.84 -1.88 1.76
N HIS A 24 -63.32 -0.67 2.05
CA HIS A 24 -63.18 0.45 1.14
C HIS A 24 -61.69 0.71 0.96
N PHE A 25 -61.08 0.05 -0.02
CA PHE A 25 -59.82 0.52 -0.57
C PHE A 25 -60.13 1.86 -1.25
N GLU A 26 -59.86 2.96 -0.55
CA GLU A 26 -59.87 4.28 -1.13
C GLU A 26 -58.81 4.30 -2.24
N HIS A 27 -59.28 4.15 -3.49
CA HIS A 27 -58.44 4.36 -4.65
C HIS A 27 -58.10 5.85 -4.70
N LEU A 28 -56.86 6.20 -4.32
CA LEU A 28 -56.26 7.49 -4.59
C LEU A 28 -56.22 7.68 -6.12
N CYS A 29 -57.23 8.38 -6.65
CA CYS A 29 -57.32 8.72 -8.05
C CYS A 29 -56.68 10.10 -8.26
N ILE A 30 -55.68 10.17 -9.14
CA ILE A 30 -55.12 11.44 -9.58
C ILE A 30 -56.17 12.08 -10.49
N ILE A 31 -56.84 13.12 -10.00
CA ILE A 31 -57.96 13.76 -10.72
C ILE A 31 -57.42 14.64 -11.87
N ASN A 32 -56.19 15.13 -11.75
CA ASN A 32 -55.53 15.96 -12.76
C ASN A 32 -54.02 15.69 -12.77
N GLU A 33 -53.55 15.10 -13.86
CA GLU A 33 -52.14 14.72 -14.06
C GLU A 33 -51.20 15.94 -14.12
N ASP A 34 -51.65 17.07 -14.69
CA ASP A 34 -50.83 18.28 -14.78
C ASP A 34 -50.63 18.91 -13.40
N VAL A 35 -51.67 18.95 -12.58
CA VAL A 35 -51.60 19.42 -11.19
C VAL A 35 -50.73 18.48 -10.36
N PHE A 36 -50.83 17.17 -10.57
CA PHE A 36 -50.00 16.20 -9.87
C PHE A 36 -48.52 16.32 -10.26
N ALA A 37 -48.22 16.46 -11.56
CA ALA A 37 -46.86 16.71 -12.04
C ALA A 37 -46.28 18.01 -11.45
N LEU A 38 -47.10 19.06 -11.35
CA LEU A 38 -46.72 20.30 -10.69
C LEU A 38 -46.41 20.09 -9.20
N ILE A 39 -47.25 19.35 -8.46
CA ILE A 39 -46.99 19.01 -7.05
C ILE A 39 -45.66 18.24 -6.91
N LEU A 40 -45.43 17.23 -7.75
CA LEU A 40 -44.19 16.46 -7.74
C LEU A 40 -42.95 17.34 -7.97
N SER A 41 -43.08 18.42 -8.76
CA SER A 41 -41.96 19.35 -9.02
C SER A 41 -41.50 20.14 -7.80
N PHE A 42 -42.34 20.29 -6.79
CA PHE A 42 -42.00 20.96 -5.52
C PHE A 42 -41.37 20.04 -4.48
N LEU A 43 -41.43 18.72 -4.69
CA LEU A 43 -40.93 17.74 -3.74
C LEU A 43 -39.41 17.59 -3.85
N SER A 44 -38.76 17.43 -2.69
CA SER A 44 -37.32 17.11 -2.64
C SER A 44 -37.03 15.74 -3.26
N ASN A 45 -35.79 15.54 -3.73
CA ASN A 45 -35.37 14.25 -4.24
C ASN A 45 -35.54 13.12 -3.21
N GLN A 46 -35.27 13.41 -1.93
CA GLN A 46 -35.56 12.47 -0.85
C GLN A 46 -37.04 12.11 -0.73
N THR A 47 -37.94 13.08 -0.86
CA THR A 47 -39.39 12.84 -0.78
C THR A 47 -39.85 12.01 -1.98
N LEU A 48 -39.38 12.34 -3.18
CA LEU A 48 -39.64 11.58 -4.39
C LEU A 48 -39.09 10.15 -4.30
N THR A 49 -37.90 9.95 -3.71
CA THR A 49 -37.31 8.62 -3.51
C THR A 49 -38.14 7.77 -2.54
N LYS A 50 -38.64 8.37 -1.45
CA LYS A 50 -39.54 7.68 -0.52
C LYS A 50 -40.88 7.34 -1.18
N LEU A 51 -41.45 8.28 -1.94
CA LEU A 51 -42.68 8.06 -2.67
C LEU A 51 -42.51 6.92 -3.69
N HIS A 52 -41.42 6.93 -4.46
CA HIS A 52 -41.05 5.86 -5.40
C HIS A 52 -40.99 4.49 -4.72
N ALA A 53 -40.37 4.41 -3.54
CA ALA A 53 -40.27 3.16 -2.79
C ALA A 53 -41.61 2.64 -2.26
N ILE A 54 -42.55 3.54 -1.91
CA ILE A 54 -43.88 3.17 -1.39
C ILE A 54 -44.84 2.81 -2.52
N THR A 55 -44.84 3.57 -3.61
CA THR A 55 -45.82 3.41 -4.70
C THR A 55 -45.36 2.45 -5.78
N GLY A 56 -44.04 2.22 -5.91
CA GLY A 56 -43.44 1.52 -7.05
C GLY A 56 -43.46 2.33 -8.36
N ASP A 57 -43.96 3.56 -8.34
CA ASP A 57 -44.06 4.41 -9.53
C ASP A 57 -42.71 5.10 -9.83
N ILE A 58 -42.39 5.30 -11.11
CA ILE A 58 -41.17 6.01 -11.53
C ILE A 58 -41.45 7.51 -11.66
N TYR A 59 -40.80 8.33 -10.83
CA TYR A 59 -40.91 9.80 -10.89
C TYR A 59 -39.73 10.41 -11.68
N PRO A 60 -39.98 11.23 -12.73
CA PRO A 60 -38.93 11.71 -13.66
C PRO A 60 -37.79 12.50 -13.03
N ASN A 61 -38.04 13.19 -11.91
CA ASN A 61 -37.05 14.03 -11.21
C ASN A 61 -36.41 13.32 -10.02
N CYS A 62 -36.64 12.02 -9.88
CA CYS A 62 -36.10 11.22 -8.79
C CYS A 62 -34.73 10.64 -9.19
N GLU A 63 -33.73 10.87 -8.35
CA GLU A 63 -32.38 10.33 -8.38
C GLU A 63 -32.14 9.50 -7.11
N PRO A 64 -32.61 8.24 -7.04
CA PRO A 64 -32.59 7.43 -5.82
C PRO A 64 -31.17 7.22 -5.25
N TYR A 65 -30.16 7.14 -6.12
CA TYR A 65 -28.76 6.92 -5.72
C TYR A 65 -28.22 8.04 -4.80
N LEU A 66 -28.76 9.26 -4.92
CA LEU A 66 -28.38 10.40 -4.08
C LEU A 66 -28.87 10.27 -2.63
N ALA A 67 -29.89 9.45 -2.38
CA ALA A 67 -30.48 9.29 -1.04
C ALA A 67 -29.44 8.83 0.00
N SER A 68 -28.45 8.03 -0.42
CA SER A 68 -27.35 7.56 0.45
C SER A 68 -26.48 8.69 1.02
N PHE A 69 -26.38 9.81 0.29
CA PHE A 69 -25.61 11.01 0.64
C PHE A 69 -26.44 12.07 1.38
N CYS A 70 -27.76 11.87 1.46
CA CYS A 70 -28.69 12.81 2.09
C CYS A 70 -28.89 12.49 3.57
N CYS A 71 -28.97 13.51 4.41
CA CYS A 71 -29.34 13.36 5.82
C CYS A 71 -30.76 12.79 5.96
N GLU A 72 -31.03 12.06 7.03
CA GLU A 72 -32.34 11.42 7.26
C GLU A 72 -33.50 12.40 7.53
N CYS A 73 -33.20 13.69 7.75
CA CYS A 73 -34.16 14.73 8.11
C CYS A 73 -35.14 15.15 7.00
N GLY A 74 -35.24 14.38 5.91
CA GLY A 74 -36.31 14.53 4.91
C GLY A 74 -36.08 15.60 3.85
N ASN A 75 -34.88 16.14 3.74
CA ASN A 75 -34.52 17.16 2.76
C ASN A 75 -33.26 16.74 2.00
N ASP A 76 -33.02 17.35 0.84
CA ASP A 76 -31.82 17.14 0.02
C ASP A 76 -30.56 17.77 0.67
N ASN A 77 -30.45 17.67 1.99
CA ASN A 77 -29.35 18.15 2.79
C ASN A 77 -28.22 17.11 2.80
N PRO A 78 -26.98 17.48 2.42
CA PRO A 78 -25.86 16.56 2.49
C PRO A 78 -25.55 16.11 3.91
N LYS A 79 -25.15 14.85 4.04
CA LYS A 79 -24.41 14.36 5.21
C LYS A 79 -23.03 15.01 5.16
N VAL A 80 -22.70 15.74 6.22
CA VAL A 80 -21.38 16.38 6.36
C VAL A 80 -20.66 15.75 7.53
N PHE A 81 -21.15 15.94 8.75
CA PHE A 81 -20.51 15.42 9.95
C PHE A 81 -21.32 14.31 10.59
N ASP A 82 -20.66 13.27 11.10
CA ASP A 82 -21.27 12.16 11.84
C ASP A 82 -22.49 11.54 11.15
N GLY A 83 -22.48 11.52 9.82
CA GLY A 83 -23.59 11.00 9.01
C GLY A 83 -24.84 11.88 8.98
N VAL A 84 -24.79 13.12 9.49
CA VAL A 84 -25.91 14.06 9.53
C VAL A 84 -25.58 15.40 8.85
N CYS A 85 -26.61 16.16 8.50
CA CYS A 85 -26.43 17.53 8.00
C CYS A 85 -26.18 18.52 9.14
N ARG A 86 -25.61 19.70 8.82
CA ARG A 86 -25.34 20.76 9.79
C ARG A 86 -26.57 21.16 10.63
N HIS A 87 -27.75 21.26 10.02
CA HIS A 87 -28.98 21.63 10.75
C HIS A 87 -29.42 20.57 11.77
N CYS A 88 -29.15 19.29 11.50
CA CYS A 88 -29.46 18.24 12.47
C CYS A 88 -28.41 18.22 13.57
N GLN A 89 -27.13 18.35 13.22
CA GLN A 89 -26.06 18.42 14.21
C GLN A 89 -26.18 19.65 15.10
N SER A 90 -26.67 20.79 14.60
CA SER A 90 -26.86 22.00 15.42
C SER A 90 -27.90 21.85 16.55
N LYS A 91 -28.62 20.72 16.58
CA LYS A 91 -29.58 20.37 17.64
C LYS A 91 -28.96 19.46 18.71
N THR A 92 -27.70 19.05 18.55
CA THR A 92 -26.98 18.20 19.49
C THR A 92 -25.92 19.01 20.24
N ASP A 93 -25.54 18.54 21.42
CA ASP A 93 -24.56 19.22 22.28
C ASP A 93 -23.13 19.23 21.69
N GLY A 94 -22.87 18.42 20.67
CA GLY A 94 -21.58 18.31 19.97
C GLY A 94 -21.40 19.24 18.77
N TYR A 95 -22.26 20.24 18.59
CA TYR A 95 -22.19 21.13 17.43
C TYR A 95 -20.96 22.04 17.44
N THR A 96 -20.13 21.92 16.41
CA THR A 96 -19.03 22.84 16.13
C THR A 96 -19.41 23.77 14.98
N SER A 97 -19.43 25.08 15.22
CA SER A 97 -19.72 26.10 14.18
C SER A 97 -18.56 26.33 13.21
N PHE A 98 -17.34 26.03 13.65
CA PHE A 98 -16.11 26.28 12.93
C PHE A 98 -15.38 24.97 12.66
N VAL A 99 -14.70 24.91 11.53
CA VAL A 99 -13.94 23.74 11.11
C VAL A 99 -12.59 24.14 10.53
N GLU A 100 -11.63 23.26 10.66
CA GLU A 100 -10.31 23.44 10.07
C GLU A 100 -10.32 23.22 8.56
N LYS A 101 -9.25 23.66 7.91
CA LYS A 101 -9.01 23.46 6.48
C LYS A 101 -9.17 22.00 6.04
N GLU A 102 -8.64 21.06 6.83
CA GLU A 102 -8.68 19.64 6.49
C GLU A 102 -10.13 19.15 6.34
N VAL A 103 -10.97 19.42 7.32
CA VAL A 103 -12.42 19.14 7.27
C VAL A 103 -13.08 19.82 6.08
N ALA A 104 -12.80 21.10 5.84
CA ALA A 104 -13.40 21.82 4.72
C ALA A 104 -13.09 21.12 3.37
N THR A 105 -11.89 20.53 3.24
CA THR A 105 -11.49 19.80 2.04
C THR A 105 -12.00 18.35 1.99
N THR A 106 -12.02 17.63 3.11
CA THR A 106 -12.36 16.20 3.13
C THR A 106 -13.87 15.96 3.28
N VAL A 107 -14.52 16.70 4.17
CA VAL A 107 -15.95 16.52 4.51
C VAL A 107 -16.84 17.33 3.58
N TYR A 108 -16.53 18.61 3.41
CA TYR A 108 -17.28 19.49 2.50
C TYR A 108 -16.82 19.37 1.05
N GLY A 109 -15.64 18.76 0.84
CA GLY A 109 -15.11 18.51 -0.49
C GLY A 109 -14.62 19.78 -1.20
N LEU A 110 -14.26 20.84 -0.49
CA LEU A 110 -13.74 22.04 -1.15
C LEU A 110 -12.33 21.79 -1.66
N LYS A 111 -11.99 22.31 -2.85
CA LYS A 111 -10.60 22.32 -3.29
C LYS A 111 -9.85 23.42 -2.55
N ILE A 112 -8.54 23.27 -2.35
CA ILE A 112 -7.71 24.30 -1.67
C ILE A 112 -7.89 25.68 -2.32
N ARG A 113 -7.99 25.74 -3.65
CA ARG A 113 -8.25 26.98 -4.40
C ARG A 113 -9.62 27.60 -4.13
N ASP A 114 -10.62 26.78 -3.80
CA ASP A 114 -11.97 27.25 -3.51
C ASP A 114 -12.00 27.99 -2.15
N LEU A 115 -11.12 27.61 -1.22
CA LEU A 115 -11.04 28.20 0.12
C LEU A 115 -10.55 29.65 0.12
N ALA A 116 -9.83 30.08 -0.91
CA ALA A 116 -9.27 31.44 -0.99
C ALA A 116 -10.35 32.53 -1.03
N GLY A 117 -11.56 32.20 -1.48
CA GLY A 117 -12.70 33.12 -1.54
C GLY A 117 -13.65 33.04 -0.34
N ILE A 118 -13.33 32.24 0.68
CA ILE A 118 -14.22 32.00 1.83
C ILE A 118 -13.65 32.73 3.06
N PRO A 119 -14.49 33.44 3.85
CA PRO A 119 -14.05 34.09 5.09
C PRO A 119 -13.34 33.12 6.05
N THR A 120 -12.24 33.60 6.62
CA THR A 120 -11.40 32.88 7.58
C THR A 120 -11.40 33.56 8.93
N TYR A 121 -11.36 32.77 10.00
CA TYR A 121 -11.35 33.24 11.38
C TYR A 121 -10.11 32.72 12.10
N PRO A 122 -9.38 33.57 12.84
CA PRO A 122 -8.23 33.14 13.61
C PRO A 122 -8.69 32.26 14.78
N HIS A 123 -7.99 31.16 15.03
CA HIS A 123 -8.18 30.39 16.25
C HIS A 123 -7.48 31.09 17.43
N ASN A 124 -8.22 31.38 18.49
CA ASN A 124 -7.66 32.00 19.69
C ASN A 124 -6.62 31.06 20.33
N GLY A 125 -5.34 31.40 20.22
CA GLY A 125 -4.23 30.70 20.90
C GLY A 125 -3.17 30.07 19.99
N HIS A 126 -3.40 29.97 18.68
CA HIS A 126 -2.40 29.49 17.72
C HIS A 126 -2.36 30.39 16.48
N GLN A 127 -1.21 31.04 16.24
CA GLN A 127 -1.01 32.02 15.17
C GLN A 127 -1.21 31.46 13.74
N ASP A 128 -1.28 30.14 13.57
CA ASP A 128 -1.37 29.48 12.24
C ASP A 128 -2.66 28.68 12.01
N ALA A 129 -3.55 28.56 13.00
CA ALA A 129 -4.78 27.78 12.87
C ALA A 129 -5.91 28.64 12.28
N ILE A 130 -6.17 28.44 10.98
CA ILE A 130 -7.25 29.10 10.24
C ILE A 130 -8.52 28.24 10.32
N LEU A 131 -9.60 28.84 10.83
CA LEU A 131 -10.92 28.24 10.92
C LEU A 131 -11.88 28.81 9.88
N TYR A 132 -12.77 27.96 9.40
CA TYR A 132 -13.85 28.32 8.49
C TYR A 132 -15.20 28.12 9.18
N HIS A 133 -16.07 29.12 9.08
CA HIS A 133 -17.42 28.99 9.60
C HIS A 133 -18.25 28.11 8.65
N ARG A 134 -18.91 27.08 9.19
CA ARG A 134 -19.59 26.06 8.38
C ARG A 134 -20.74 26.60 7.53
N VAL A 135 -21.41 27.66 8.00
CA VAL A 135 -22.47 28.31 7.22
C VAL A 135 -21.89 28.95 5.96
N ASP A 136 -20.69 29.54 6.04
CA ASP A 136 -20.05 30.18 4.88
C ASP A 136 -19.61 29.13 3.86
N LEU A 137 -19.13 27.97 4.32
CA LEU A 137 -18.83 26.82 3.46
C LEU A 137 -20.08 26.34 2.71
N GLU A 138 -21.20 26.15 3.42
CA GLU A 138 -22.46 25.71 2.80
C GLU A 138 -23.02 26.77 1.83
N ASN A 139 -22.96 28.05 2.19
CA ASN A 139 -23.40 29.14 1.33
C ASN A 139 -22.58 29.18 0.03
N TYR A 140 -21.26 29.04 0.14
CA TYR A 140 -20.38 28.95 -1.02
C TYR A 140 -20.74 27.74 -1.91
N LEU A 141 -20.96 26.56 -1.32
CA LEU A 141 -21.30 25.35 -2.06
C LEU A 141 -22.67 25.46 -2.74
N MET A 142 -23.65 26.04 -2.06
CA MET A 142 -24.96 26.33 -2.65
C MET A 142 -24.85 27.33 -3.82
N ALA A 143 -24.03 28.38 -3.69
CA ALA A 143 -23.79 29.33 -4.78
C ALA A 143 -23.06 28.66 -5.97
N LYS A 144 -22.08 27.80 -5.69
CA LYS A 144 -21.27 27.11 -6.70
C LYS A 144 -22.06 26.05 -7.49
N PHE A 145 -22.92 25.30 -6.82
CA PHE A 145 -23.67 24.19 -7.40
C PHE A 145 -25.15 24.52 -7.66
N GLY A 146 -25.57 25.75 -7.37
CA GLY A 146 -26.92 26.28 -7.57
C GLY A 146 -27.99 25.76 -6.61
N SER A 147 -27.81 24.57 -6.03
CA SER A 147 -28.74 23.96 -5.07
C SER A 147 -28.04 22.92 -4.22
N LYS A 148 -28.69 22.50 -3.12
CA LYS A 148 -28.21 21.37 -2.32
C LYS A 148 -28.23 20.05 -3.09
N LEU A 149 -29.22 19.85 -3.97
CA LEU A 149 -29.26 18.69 -4.87
C LEU A 149 -28.08 18.71 -5.87
N GLY A 150 -27.74 19.88 -6.40
CA GLY A 150 -26.53 20.06 -7.22
C GLY A 150 -25.24 19.72 -6.47
N TRP A 151 -25.15 20.13 -5.20
CA TRP A 151 -24.02 19.76 -4.33
C TRP A 151 -23.97 18.25 -4.04
N LEU A 152 -25.10 17.60 -3.77
CA LEU A 152 -25.18 16.14 -3.61
C LEU A 152 -24.67 15.38 -4.84
N ARG A 153 -25.02 15.82 -6.04
CA ARG A 153 -24.51 15.23 -7.29
C ARG A 153 -22.99 15.32 -7.39
N ASP A 154 -22.39 16.42 -6.94
CA ASP A 154 -20.94 16.59 -6.92
C ASP A 154 -20.27 15.68 -5.88
N ILE A 155 -20.84 15.54 -4.68
CA ILE A 155 -20.38 14.58 -3.66
C ILE A 155 -20.42 13.16 -4.22
N ALA A 156 -21.55 12.74 -4.81
CA ALA A 156 -21.72 11.41 -5.37
C ALA A 156 -20.71 11.12 -6.47
N ARG A 157 -20.47 12.08 -7.37
CA ARG A 157 -19.47 11.96 -8.43
C ARG A 157 -18.06 11.74 -7.87
N ARG A 158 -17.67 12.51 -6.85
CA ARG A 158 -16.35 12.36 -6.22
C ARG A 158 -16.18 11.02 -5.55
N ASN A 159 -17.20 10.55 -4.84
CA ASN A 159 -17.16 9.24 -4.19
C ASN A 159 -16.96 8.10 -5.21
N VAL A 160 -17.56 8.19 -6.40
CA VAL A 160 -17.33 7.23 -7.48
C VAL A 160 -15.87 7.27 -7.96
N VAL A 161 -15.31 8.47 -8.14
CA VAL A 161 -13.91 8.64 -8.57
C VAL A 161 -12.96 8.10 -7.50
N GLU A 162 -13.15 8.43 -6.23
CA GLU A 162 -12.36 7.94 -5.09
C GLU A 162 -12.38 6.42 -5.03
N ARG A 163 -13.57 5.79 -5.04
CA ARG A 163 -13.70 4.33 -5.06
C ARG A 163 -13.03 3.69 -6.27
N THR A 164 -13.03 4.36 -7.41
CA THR A 164 -12.36 3.86 -8.62
C THR A 164 -10.85 3.89 -8.44
N ILE A 165 -10.30 4.98 -7.90
CA ILE A 165 -8.87 5.12 -7.59
C ILE A 165 -8.45 4.06 -6.55
N GLU A 166 -9.20 3.92 -5.46
CA GLU A 166 -8.95 2.92 -4.43
C GLU A 166 -8.94 1.51 -5.01
N ARG A 167 -9.89 1.18 -5.89
CA ARG A 167 -9.92 -0.12 -6.58
C ARG A 167 -8.70 -0.33 -7.45
N ILE A 168 -8.27 0.68 -8.22
CA ILE A 168 -7.07 0.58 -9.06
C ILE A 168 -5.84 0.33 -8.18
N GLN A 169 -5.68 1.10 -7.10
CA GLN A 169 -4.57 0.92 -6.16
C GLN A 169 -4.58 -0.46 -5.51
N GLN A 170 -5.75 -0.98 -5.14
CA GLN A 170 -5.89 -2.33 -4.60
C GLN A 170 -5.50 -3.40 -5.64
N LEU A 171 -5.93 -3.24 -6.89
CA LEU A 171 -5.54 -4.14 -7.98
C LEU A 171 -4.03 -4.12 -8.23
N GLU A 172 -3.43 -2.94 -8.29
CA GLU A 172 -1.98 -2.79 -8.46
C GLU A 172 -1.19 -3.41 -7.30
N HIS A 173 -1.68 -3.23 -6.06
CA HIS A 173 -1.07 -3.84 -4.87
C HIS A 173 -1.19 -5.37 -4.90
N GLU A 174 -2.34 -5.90 -5.30
CA GLU A 174 -2.56 -7.34 -5.42
C GLU A 174 -1.68 -7.95 -6.52
N GLU A 175 -1.63 -7.33 -7.71
CA GLU A 175 -0.74 -7.78 -8.79
C GLU A 175 0.73 -7.78 -8.37
N ARG A 176 1.15 -6.77 -7.60
CA ARG A 176 2.52 -6.71 -7.05
C ARG A 176 2.75 -7.82 -6.04
N ARG A 177 1.80 -8.09 -5.15
CA ARG A 177 1.89 -9.18 -4.17
C ARG A 177 2.01 -10.53 -4.86
N VAL A 178 1.12 -10.82 -5.81
CA VAL A 178 1.16 -12.07 -6.62
C VAL A 178 2.47 -12.19 -7.38
N PHE A 179 2.96 -11.09 -7.98
CA PHE A 179 4.27 -11.09 -8.64
C PHE A 179 5.39 -11.44 -7.66
N MET A 180 5.45 -10.82 -6.48
CA MET A 180 6.48 -11.10 -5.47
C MET A 180 6.40 -12.54 -4.93
N GLU A 181 5.19 -13.08 -4.76
CA GLU A 181 4.95 -14.48 -4.37
C GLU A 181 5.37 -15.47 -5.46
N SER A 182 5.32 -15.08 -6.75
CA SER A 182 5.77 -15.91 -7.87
C SER A 182 7.30 -16.02 -8.00
N LEU A 183 8.04 -15.15 -7.31
CA LEU A 183 9.50 -15.18 -7.29
C LEU A 183 10.03 -16.33 -6.41
N THR A 184 11.33 -16.61 -6.52
CA THR A 184 12.00 -17.64 -5.72
C THR A 184 11.67 -17.50 -4.22
N PRO A 185 11.30 -18.59 -3.52
CA PRO A 185 10.99 -18.54 -2.09
C PRO A 185 12.08 -17.87 -1.26
N GLY A 186 11.68 -16.93 -0.39
CA GLY A 186 12.58 -16.15 0.45
C GLY A 186 13.23 -14.94 -0.23
N PHE A 187 13.10 -14.79 -1.56
CA PHE A 187 13.65 -13.63 -2.28
C PHE A 187 12.97 -12.32 -1.88
N ALA A 188 11.64 -12.32 -1.69
CA ALA A 188 10.90 -11.13 -1.28
C ALA A 188 11.43 -10.54 0.03
N ILE A 189 11.68 -11.40 1.03
CA ILE A 189 12.27 -11.01 2.32
C ILE A 189 13.69 -10.47 2.10
N TYR A 190 14.50 -11.15 1.28
CA TYR A 190 15.85 -10.67 0.97
C TYR A 190 15.85 -9.30 0.30
N ALA A 191 14.98 -9.08 -0.70
CA ALA A 191 14.84 -7.82 -1.41
C ALA A 191 14.49 -6.65 -0.47
N GLN A 192 13.62 -6.89 0.51
CA GLN A 192 13.28 -5.91 1.54
C GLN A 192 14.48 -5.57 2.44
N LEU A 193 15.26 -6.58 2.85
CA LEU A 193 16.42 -6.38 3.72
C LEU A 193 17.54 -5.55 3.06
N ILE A 194 17.64 -5.59 1.73
CA ILE A 194 18.65 -4.83 0.97
C ILE A 194 18.08 -3.54 0.37
N SER A 195 16.87 -3.13 0.79
CA SER A 195 16.17 -1.92 0.32
C SER A 195 16.03 -1.85 -1.21
N MET A 196 15.84 -2.99 -1.87
CA MET A 196 15.64 -3.03 -3.31
C MET A 196 14.21 -2.56 -3.61
N LEU A 197 14.08 -1.31 -4.06
CA LEU A 197 12.78 -0.69 -4.40
C LEU A 197 12.02 -1.58 -5.40
N GLU A 198 10.88 -2.12 -4.95
CA GLU A 198 10.20 -3.26 -5.60
C GLU A 198 9.42 -2.90 -6.88
N THR A 199 9.81 -1.86 -7.61
CA THR A 199 9.01 -1.31 -8.72
C THR A 199 9.37 -1.84 -10.11
N ASN A 200 10.55 -2.43 -10.32
CA ASN A 200 10.93 -2.91 -11.65
C ASN A 200 10.87 -4.43 -11.79
N LYS A 201 9.72 -4.96 -12.24
CA LYS A 201 9.51 -6.40 -12.52
C LYS A 201 10.63 -7.01 -13.38
N SER A 202 11.17 -6.26 -14.35
CA SER A 202 12.24 -6.71 -15.25
C SER A 202 13.59 -6.90 -14.56
N LEU A 203 13.84 -6.21 -13.44
CA LEU A 203 15.03 -6.39 -12.61
C LEU A 203 14.82 -7.47 -11.55
N LEU A 204 13.63 -7.52 -10.96
CA LEU A 204 13.29 -8.44 -9.88
C LEU A 204 13.33 -9.89 -10.33
N TRP A 205 12.85 -10.19 -11.54
CA TRP A 205 12.82 -11.57 -12.04
C TRP A 205 14.23 -12.18 -12.23
N PRO A 206 15.16 -11.57 -13.00
CA PRO A 206 16.53 -12.07 -13.10
C PRO A 206 17.26 -12.10 -11.75
N SER A 207 17.01 -11.10 -10.89
CA SER A 207 17.61 -11.05 -9.55
C SER A 207 17.14 -12.22 -8.69
N SER A 208 15.87 -12.60 -8.79
CA SER A 208 15.33 -13.76 -8.11
C SER A 208 15.99 -15.07 -8.56
N GLN A 209 16.24 -15.22 -9.86
CA GLN A 209 16.95 -16.39 -10.39
C GLN A 209 18.40 -16.46 -9.88
N ARG A 210 19.11 -15.33 -9.88
CA ARG A 210 20.47 -15.24 -9.33
C ARG A 210 20.50 -15.53 -7.82
N PHE A 211 19.52 -15.03 -7.07
CA PHE A 211 19.33 -15.36 -5.66
C PHE A 211 19.17 -16.88 -5.47
N ALA A 212 18.33 -17.53 -6.27
CA ALA A 212 18.14 -18.99 -6.20
C ALA A 212 19.44 -19.76 -6.44
N ALA A 213 20.19 -19.35 -7.47
CA ALA A 213 21.46 -19.97 -7.85
C ALA A 213 22.52 -19.82 -6.74
N LEU A 214 22.70 -18.58 -6.23
CA LEU A 214 23.64 -18.31 -5.15
C LEU A 214 23.25 -19.02 -3.86
N LEU A 215 21.97 -19.02 -3.50
CA LEU A 215 21.48 -19.71 -2.30
C LEU A 215 21.74 -21.21 -2.38
N ARG A 216 21.55 -21.84 -3.54
CA ARG A 216 21.85 -23.25 -3.77
C ARG A 216 23.34 -23.55 -3.61
N ALA A 217 24.20 -22.72 -4.20
CA ALA A 217 25.65 -22.88 -4.14
C ALA A 217 26.21 -22.65 -2.72
N LEU A 218 25.66 -21.71 -1.96
CA LEU A 218 26.00 -21.53 -0.55
C LEU A 218 25.54 -22.73 0.29
N LYS A 219 24.31 -23.20 0.10
CA LYS A 219 23.78 -24.36 0.83
C LYS A 219 24.59 -25.64 0.59
N SER A 220 25.06 -25.88 -0.64
CA SER A 220 25.90 -27.06 -0.94
C SER A 220 27.24 -27.04 -0.19
N ARG A 221 27.68 -25.86 0.28
CA ARG A 221 28.87 -25.66 1.15
C ARG A 221 28.52 -25.49 2.63
N GLY A 222 27.26 -25.70 3.02
CA GLY A 222 26.80 -25.48 4.39
C GLY A 222 26.92 -24.01 4.84
N LEU A 223 26.91 -23.07 3.89
CA LEU A 223 26.93 -21.63 4.12
C LEU A 223 25.50 -21.06 4.05
N GLN A 224 25.30 -19.92 4.71
CA GLN A 224 24.06 -19.16 4.67
C GLN A 224 24.29 -17.84 3.94
N LEU A 225 23.29 -17.41 3.17
CA LEU A 225 23.29 -16.08 2.57
C LEU A 225 23.18 -15.03 3.68
N ARG A 226 24.12 -14.08 3.72
CA ARG A 226 24.10 -12.98 4.68
C ARG A 226 23.57 -11.71 4.01
N PRO A 227 22.42 -11.17 4.47
CA PRO A 227 22.02 -9.81 4.11
C PRO A 227 23.12 -8.81 4.52
N GLY A 228 23.43 -7.82 3.68
CA GLY A 228 24.51 -6.86 3.92
C GLY A 228 25.87 -7.26 3.34
N SER A 229 26.02 -8.46 2.78
CA SER A 229 27.23 -8.85 2.05
C SER A 229 27.25 -8.16 0.68
N LYS A 230 28.08 -7.11 0.53
CA LYS A 230 28.22 -6.38 -0.73
C LYS A 230 28.48 -7.28 -1.95
N LEU A 231 29.25 -8.35 -1.77
CA LEU A 231 29.52 -9.32 -2.85
C LEU A 231 28.26 -10.08 -3.28
N CYS A 232 27.48 -10.58 -2.31
CA CYS A 232 26.24 -11.28 -2.60
C CYS A 232 25.19 -10.34 -3.19
N GLU A 233 25.11 -9.11 -2.68
CA GLU A 233 24.20 -8.08 -3.19
C GLU A 233 24.53 -7.68 -4.62
N GLN A 234 25.80 -7.38 -4.93
CA GLN A 234 26.23 -7.04 -6.29
C GLN A 234 25.94 -8.16 -7.28
N PHE A 235 26.14 -9.42 -6.90
CA PHE A 235 25.78 -10.55 -7.73
C PHE A 235 24.28 -10.66 -7.95
N ILE A 236 23.49 -10.62 -6.88
CA ILE A 236 22.04 -10.79 -6.98
C ILE A 236 21.41 -9.64 -7.76
N VAL A 237 21.78 -8.39 -7.47
CA VAL A 237 21.15 -7.20 -8.06
C VAL A 237 21.72 -6.89 -9.45
N ALA A 238 23.04 -6.80 -9.58
CA ALA A 238 23.69 -6.37 -10.82
C ALA A 238 24.16 -7.53 -11.72
N GLY A 239 24.20 -8.76 -11.20
CA GLY A 239 24.80 -9.89 -11.92
C GLY A 239 26.34 -9.83 -11.96
N ASN A 240 26.96 -9.05 -11.08
CA ASN A 240 28.40 -8.87 -11.08
C ASN A 240 29.09 -10.00 -10.30
N GLY A 241 30.09 -10.62 -10.93
CA GLY A 241 30.91 -11.66 -10.33
C GLY A 241 30.45 -13.07 -10.65
N ASP A 242 31.28 -14.03 -10.25
CA ASP A 242 31.05 -15.46 -10.45
C ASP A 242 30.60 -16.13 -9.15
N ILE A 243 29.65 -17.09 -9.25
CA ILE A 243 29.07 -17.77 -8.09
C ILE A 243 30.14 -18.53 -7.32
N GLU A 244 31.04 -19.24 -7.99
CA GLU A 244 32.06 -20.06 -7.34
C GLU A 244 33.03 -19.18 -6.55
N ASN A 245 33.46 -18.05 -7.13
CA ASN A 245 34.33 -17.10 -6.43
C ASN A 245 33.65 -16.49 -5.19
N ILE A 246 32.37 -16.12 -5.29
CA ILE A 246 31.61 -15.59 -4.15
C ILE A 246 31.49 -16.63 -3.04
N VAL A 247 31.19 -17.88 -3.39
CA VAL A 247 31.05 -18.98 -2.44
C VAL A 247 32.39 -19.31 -1.78
N ASP A 248 33.49 -19.34 -2.54
CA ASP A 248 34.84 -19.56 -2.01
C ASP A 248 35.26 -18.43 -1.06
N THR A 249 34.97 -17.18 -1.42
CA THR A 249 35.23 -16.01 -0.56
C THR A 249 34.40 -16.08 0.73
N MET A 250 33.14 -16.48 0.65
CA MET A 250 32.27 -16.67 1.82
C MET A 250 32.75 -17.82 2.72
N GLU A 251 33.19 -18.93 2.14
CA GLU A 251 33.77 -20.07 2.86
C GLU A 251 35.06 -19.67 3.58
N GLU A 252 35.96 -18.99 2.86
CA GLU A 252 37.20 -18.46 3.41
C GLU A 252 36.92 -17.51 4.58
N MET A 253 36.06 -16.51 4.39
CA MET A 253 35.77 -15.53 5.44
C MET A 253 35.09 -16.16 6.66
N ARG A 254 34.28 -17.21 6.48
CA ARG A 254 33.73 -17.98 7.60
C ARG A 254 34.85 -18.69 8.38
N PHE A 255 35.78 -19.33 7.68
CA PHE A 255 36.91 -20.01 8.29
C PHE A 255 37.84 -19.04 9.02
N LEU A 256 38.23 -17.94 8.37
CA LEU A 256 39.07 -16.90 8.96
C LEU A 256 38.47 -16.36 10.26
N ASN A 257 37.18 -16.01 10.25
CA ASN A 257 36.54 -15.42 11.42
C ASN A 257 36.24 -16.43 12.54
N GLY A 258 36.02 -17.72 12.21
CA GLY A 258 35.63 -18.73 13.19
C GLY A 258 36.77 -19.60 13.71
N CYS A 259 37.81 -19.82 12.90
CA CYS A 259 38.85 -20.81 13.16
C CYS A 259 40.27 -20.21 13.26
N THR A 260 40.42 -18.88 13.12
CA THR A 260 41.74 -18.21 13.13
C THR A 260 41.72 -16.93 13.96
N ASP A 261 42.90 -16.35 14.21
CA ASP A 261 43.06 -15.04 14.85
C ASP A 261 43.02 -13.86 13.85
N TYR A 262 42.45 -14.07 12.66
CA TYR A 262 42.39 -13.10 11.55
C TYR A 262 41.97 -11.71 11.99
N LEU A 263 40.83 -11.57 12.69
CA LEU A 263 40.32 -10.27 13.12
C LEU A 263 41.32 -9.54 14.03
N ARG A 264 41.95 -10.26 14.97
CA ARG A 264 42.96 -9.71 15.88
C ARG A 264 44.23 -9.31 15.15
N ARG A 265 44.64 -10.05 14.11
CA ARG A 265 45.79 -9.68 13.27
C ARG A 265 45.48 -8.46 12.40
N CYS A 266 44.30 -8.39 11.81
CA CYS A 266 43.87 -7.22 11.05
C CYS A 266 43.81 -5.95 11.92
N GLN A 267 43.29 -6.03 13.14
CA GLN A 267 43.28 -4.90 14.08
C GLN A 267 44.69 -4.40 14.37
N ARG A 268 45.61 -5.31 14.76
CA ARG A 268 47.02 -4.96 15.03
C ARG A 268 47.73 -4.34 13.82
N LYS A 269 47.52 -4.87 12.60
CA LYS A 269 48.14 -4.29 11.38
C LYS A 269 47.54 -2.92 11.00
N THR A 270 46.26 -2.70 11.28
CA THR A 270 45.58 -1.42 11.05
C THR A 270 46.12 -0.35 12.01
N GLU A 271 46.24 -0.67 13.30
CA GLU A 271 46.83 0.20 14.32
C GLU A 271 48.28 0.54 14.02
N ALA A 272 49.04 -0.43 13.49
CA ALA A 272 50.42 -0.24 13.07
C ALA A 272 50.60 0.49 11.71
N LYS A 273 49.51 0.83 11.00
CA LYS A 273 49.51 1.39 9.62
C LYS A 273 50.38 0.59 8.63
N ARG A 274 50.52 -0.72 8.81
CA ARG A 274 51.63 -1.50 8.22
C ARG A 274 51.23 -2.66 7.31
N GLY A 275 49.95 -2.89 7.01
CA GLY A 275 49.66 -3.96 6.05
C GLY A 275 48.24 -4.07 5.54
N ASP A 276 48.16 -4.76 4.42
CA ASP A 276 46.94 -5.12 3.70
C ASP A 276 46.23 -6.28 4.40
N ARG A 277 44.90 -6.26 4.41
CA ARG A 277 44.08 -7.36 4.93
C ARG A 277 44.31 -8.64 4.14
N ASP A 278 44.62 -8.54 2.86
CA ASP A 278 44.87 -9.70 2.02
C ASP A 278 46.20 -10.37 2.34
N GLU A 279 47.22 -9.61 2.75
CA GLU A 279 48.48 -10.17 3.24
C GLU A 279 48.26 -11.04 4.49
N VAL A 280 47.39 -10.63 5.42
CA VAL A 280 47.04 -11.43 6.60
C VAL A 280 46.37 -12.75 6.21
N LYS A 281 45.53 -12.74 5.16
CA LYS A 281 44.92 -13.99 4.65
C LYS A 281 45.98 -14.92 4.07
N MET A 282 46.92 -14.39 3.29
CA MET A 282 48.01 -15.17 2.69
C MET A 282 48.89 -15.82 3.77
N GLU A 283 49.30 -15.06 4.79
CA GLU A 283 50.08 -15.56 5.93
C GLU A 283 49.36 -16.70 6.66
N LEU A 284 48.06 -16.53 6.92
CA LEU A 284 47.24 -17.55 7.57
C LEU A 284 47.06 -18.78 6.69
N CYS A 285 46.81 -18.61 5.39
CA CYS A 285 46.69 -19.70 4.44
C CYS A 285 47.94 -20.60 4.48
N ILE A 286 49.14 -20.01 4.40
CA ILE A 286 50.40 -20.77 4.49
C ILE A 286 50.54 -21.49 5.83
N SER A 287 50.27 -20.80 6.95
CA SER A 287 50.37 -21.43 8.27
C SER A 287 49.44 -22.64 8.43
N TYR A 288 48.24 -22.59 7.85
CA TYR A 288 47.27 -23.69 7.91
C TYR A 288 47.52 -24.78 6.85
N LEU A 289 48.19 -24.46 5.74
CA LEU A 289 48.70 -25.46 4.80
C LEU A 289 49.86 -26.26 5.40
N GLU A 290 50.76 -25.61 6.14
CA GLU A 290 51.84 -26.25 6.89
C GLU A 290 51.33 -27.15 8.01
N SER A 291 50.33 -26.69 8.75
CA SER A 291 49.72 -27.43 9.85
C SER A 291 48.22 -27.15 9.93
N PRO A 292 47.35 -28.07 9.46
CA PRO A 292 45.90 -27.86 9.43
C PRO A 292 45.24 -27.78 10.81
N LYS A 293 45.97 -28.12 11.89
CA LYS A 293 45.49 -28.09 13.28
C LYS A 293 44.15 -28.84 13.49
N GLY A 294 43.91 -29.89 12.72
CA GLY A 294 42.68 -30.69 12.78
C GLY A 294 41.46 -30.06 12.11
N PHE A 295 41.61 -28.92 11.43
CA PHE A 295 40.51 -28.28 10.71
C PHE A 295 40.44 -28.69 9.25
N LYS A 296 39.22 -28.74 8.70
CA LYS A 296 38.99 -28.79 7.26
C LYS A 296 39.20 -27.40 6.67
N LEU A 297 40.14 -27.27 5.73
CA LEU A 297 40.46 -25.99 5.10
C LEU A 297 39.38 -25.60 4.07
N PRO A 298 39.16 -24.29 3.83
CA PRO A 298 38.34 -23.81 2.71
C PRO A 298 38.84 -24.34 1.38
N ARG A 299 37.94 -24.56 0.41
CA ARG A 299 38.35 -25.05 -0.92
C ARG A 299 39.39 -24.15 -1.56
N LYS A 300 39.23 -22.82 -1.45
CA LYS A 300 40.19 -21.85 -1.98
C LYS A 300 41.61 -22.11 -1.47
N TRP A 301 41.76 -22.43 -0.19
CA TRP A 301 43.07 -22.71 0.41
C TRP A 301 43.57 -24.10 0.02
N GLU A 302 42.68 -25.08 -0.06
CA GLU A 302 43.03 -26.42 -0.54
C GLU A 302 43.57 -26.39 -1.98
N ASN A 303 43.01 -25.54 -2.84
CA ASN A 303 43.51 -25.31 -4.20
C ASN A 303 44.93 -24.72 -4.23
N CYS A 304 45.36 -24.01 -3.17
CA CYS A 304 46.73 -23.51 -3.05
C CYS A 304 47.75 -24.60 -2.67
N ARG A 305 47.32 -25.80 -2.26
CA ARG A 305 48.21 -26.86 -1.77
C ARG A 305 49.24 -27.30 -2.81
N SER A 306 48.86 -27.41 -4.07
CA SER A 306 49.78 -27.81 -5.14
C SER A 306 50.95 -26.84 -5.29
N ARG A 307 50.66 -25.53 -5.32
CA ARG A 307 51.65 -24.44 -5.38
C ARG A 307 52.51 -24.39 -4.11
N PHE A 308 51.90 -24.58 -2.95
CA PHE A 308 52.63 -24.66 -1.68
C PHE A 308 53.66 -25.81 -1.69
N GLU A 309 53.27 -27.01 -2.13
CA GLU A 309 54.18 -28.16 -2.22
C GLU A 309 55.21 -28.02 -3.34
N GLU A 310 54.91 -27.27 -4.40
CA GLU A 310 55.89 -26.90 -5.44
C GLU A 310 57.01 -26.04 -4.86
N VAL A 311 56.68 -24.96 -4.15
CA VAL A 311 57.67 -24.07 -3.50
C VAL A 311 58.54 -24.86 -2.53
N ARG A 312 57.93 -25.75 -1.73
CA ARG A 312 58.68 -26.63 -0.81
C ARG A 312 59.65 -27.56 -1.53
N ARG A 313 59.22 -28.19 -2.63
CA ARG A 313 60.06 -29.09 -3.43
C ARG A 313 61.21 -28.35 -4.12
N ALA A 314 60.99 -27.10 -4.51
CA ALA A 314 62.03 -26.23 -5.08
C ALA A 314 63.03 -25.69 -4.04
N GLY A 315 62.84 -25.98 -2.74
CA GLY A 315 63.67 -25.43 -1.66
C GLY A 315 63.38 -23.97 -1.32
N GLY A 316 62.28 -23.42 -1.84
CA GLY A 316 61.81 -22.07 -1.53
C GLY A 316 61.24 -21.96 -0.11
N ILE A 317 61.12 -20.73 0.39
CA ILE A 317 60.50 -20.43 1.70
C ILE A 317 59.06 -19.99 1.44
N PRO A 318 58.03 -20.80 1.78
CA PRO A 318 56.64 -20.49 1.47
C PRO A 318 56.20 -19.09 1.91
N GLN A 319 56.63 -18.63 3.08
CA GLN A 319 56.31 -17.30 3.61
C GLN A 319 56.82 -16.14 2.73
N ARG A 320 57.89 -16.35 1.95
CA ARG A 320 58.41 -15.34 1.01
C ARG A 320 57.69 -15.38 -0.35
N GLU A 321 57.02 -16.48 -0.66
CA GLU A 321 56.32 -16.71 -1.93
C GLU A 321 54.79 -16.75 -1.78
N MET A 322 54.28 -16.16 -0.69
CA MET A 322 52.87 -16.22 -0.34
C MET A 322 51.94 -15.65 -1.43
N ARG A 323 52.39 -14.66 -2.21
CA ARG A 323 51.61 -14.12 -3.32
C ARG A 323 51.47 -15.10 -4.48
N TYR A 324 52.50 -15.89 -4.76
CA TYR A 324 52.45 -16.95 -5.78
C TYR A 324 51.57 -18.10 -5.30
N ILE A 325 51.74 -18.53 -4.05
CA ILE A 325 50.94 -19.63 -3.49
C ILE A 325 49.45 -19.27 -3.45
N TYR A 326 49.14 -18.03 -3.08
CA TYR A 326 47.78 -17.51 -2.92
C TYR A 326 47.16 -16.94 -4.21
N SER A 327 47.88 -16.91 -5.33
CA SER A 327 47.29 -16.44 -6.59
C SER A 327 46.19 -17.40 -7.06
N GLU A 328 45.20 -16.91 -7.80
CA GLU A 328 44.19 -17.78 -8.43
C GLU A 328 44.77 -18.52 -9.64
#